data_AF-A2E8B6-F1
#
_entry.id   AF-A2E8B6-F1
#
_cell.length_a   1.000
_cell.length_b   1.000
_cell.length_c   1.000
_cell.angle_alpha   90.00
_cell.angle_beta   90.00
_cell.angle_gamma   90.00
#
_symmetry.space_group_name_H-M   'P 1'
#
loop_
_entity.id
_entity.type
_entity.pdbx_description
1 polymer ?
#
loop_
_entity_poly.entity_id
_entity_poly.type
_entity_poly.pdbx_seq_one_letter_code
_entity_poly.pdbx_strand_id
1 'polypeptide(L)'
;MSKNNELTPHDIEYYDEMTVPEINDFIQALIQDLQFEAVPIAQKAIKNKQQNAEIEAKETIENNFKTECVEAKDLYEIQLNDLEKQYKAKEIQIREKIDEAFKKMKEMHIEQLVEIEKKFAAAIIKSQEKPVKEQLEIEEQARRIARDGDIESAIKYRKMAEETKVKVLDQRRDAIEAMYNEKRLQARQRQQKELQILQEKLIKKLKALETSKKEDLVEREKALNVSVRAAEQKRANKLQSIVKPHD
;
A
#
# COMPACT_ATOMS: atom_id res chain seq x y z
N MET A 1 -17.99 44.87 73.31
CA MET A 1 -16.77 44.70 72.51
C MET A 1 -16.59 43.21 72.27
N SER A 2 -17.14 42.69 71.17
CA SER A 2 -16.92 41.29 70.78
C SER A 2 -15.50 41.16 70.28
N LYS A 3 -14.70 40.34 70.96
CA LYS A 3 -13.39 39.94 70.46
C LYS A 3 -13.63 39.03 69.26
N ASN A 4 -13.16 39.44 68.09
CA ASN A 4 -12.95 38.55 66.96
C ASN A 4 -11.90 37.52 67.40
N ASN A 5 -12.34 36.31 67.76
CA ASN A 5 -11.45 35.15 67.81
C ASN A 5 -11.12 34.79 66.36
N GLU A 6 -10.00 35.33 65.88
CA GLU A 6 -9.35 34.82 64.68
C GLU A 6 -8.90 33.38 64.97
N LEU A 7 -9.53 32.45 64.27
CA LEU A 7 -9.26 31.01 64.29
C LEU A 7 -7.78 30.76 63.96
N THR A 8 -7.07 30.05 64.83
CA THR A 8 -5.68 29.68 64.56
C THR A 8 -5.61 28.39 63.72
N PRO A 9 -4.63 28.25 62.80
CA PRO A 9 -4.44 27.03 62.01
C PRO A 9 -4.29 25.75 62.83
N HIS A 10 -3.81 25.83 64.08
CA HIS A 10 -3.63 24.69 64.99
C HIS A 10 -4.93 24.00 65.42
N ASP A 11 -6.08 24.66 65.35
CA ASP A 11 -7.36 24.09 65.80
C ASP A 11 -7.98 23.13 64.77
N ILE A 12 -7.46 23.10 63.52
CA ILE A 12 -7.97 22.25 62.43
C ILE A 12 -7.14 20.94 62.33
N GLU A 13 -5.84 21.00 62.61
CA GLU A 13 -4.91 19.85 62.55
C GLU A 13 -5.32 18.71 63.51
N TYR A 14 -5.96 19.04 64.64
CA TYR A 14 -6.51 18.06 65.59
C TYR A 14 -7.50 17.08 64.95
N TYR A 15 -8.24 17.53 63.93
CA TYR A 15 -9.25 16.73 63.25
C TYR A 15 -8.70 15.93 62.07
N ASP A 16 -7.43 16.11 61.68
CA ASP A 16 -6.89 15.50 60.47
C ASP A 16 -6.84 13.96 60.53
N GLU A 17 -6.67 13.39 61.72
CA GLU A 17 -6.68 11.93 61.91
C GLU A 17 -8.09 11.33 62.10
N MET A 18 -9.11 12.16 62.32
CA MET A 18 -10.49 11.72 62.54
C MET A 18 -11.26 11.54 61.23
N THR A 19 -12.12 10.53 61.14
CA THR A 19 -13.07 10.35 60.05
C THR A 19 -14.27 11.30 60.18
N VAL A 20 -14.97 11.57 59.08
CA VAL A 20 -16.17 12.43 59.11
C VAL A 20 -17.24 11.94 60.13
N PRO A 21 -17.53 10.62 60.25
CA PRO A 21 -18.38 10.11 61.32
C PRO A 21 -17.85 10.40 62.73
N GLU A 22 -16.55 10.22 62.97
CA GLU A 22 -15.94 10.50 64.28
C GLU A 22 -15.98 11.99 64.63
N ILE A 23 -15.82 12.89 63.65
CA ILE A 23 -15.97 14.33 63.86
C ILE A 23 -17.45 14.68 64.12
N ASN A 24 -18.40 14.01 63.48
CA ASN A 24 -19.83 14.19 63.77
C ASN A 24 -20.21 13.74 65.18
N ASP A 25 -19.69 12.60 65.63
CA ASP A 25 -19.88 12.11 67.01
C ASP A 25 -19.23 13.07 68.02
N PHE A 26 -18.06 13.62 67.68
CA PHE A 26 -17.38 14.64 68.48
C PHE A 26 -18.16 15.95 68.54
N ILE A 27 -18.79 16.38 67.44
CA ILE A 27 -19.69 17.54 67.44
C ILE A 27 -20.86 17.32 68.40
N GLN A 28 -21.45 16.12 68.44
CA GLN A 28 -22.53 15.81 69.39
C GLN A 28 -22.06 15.88 70.84
N ALA A 29 -20.85 15.40 71.14
CA ALA A 29 -20.24 15.53 72.47
C ALA A 29 -19.98 17.00 72.85
N LEU A 30 -19.42 17.80 71.94
CA LEU A 30 -19.19 19.25 72.16
C LEU A 30 -20.49 20.01 72.44
N ILE A 31 -21.60 19.61 71.79
CA ILE A 31 -22.93 20.18 72.03
C ILE A 31 -23.46 19.79 73.41
N GLN A 32 -23.28 18.53 73.84
CA GLN A 32 -23.66 18.06 75.18
C GLN A 32 -22.88 18.76 76.29
N ASP A 33 -21.60 19.06 76.05
CA ASP A 33 -20.70 19.72 76.99
C ASP A 33 -20.75 21.27 76.93
N LEU A 34 -21.71 21.83 76.19
CA LEU A 34 -21.93 23.29 76.00
C LEU A 34 -20.72 24.04 75.42
N GLN A 35 -19.81 23.35 74.71
CA GLN A 35 -18.61 23.91 74.08
C GLN A 35 -18.90 24.42 72.66
N PHE A 36 -19.84 25.36 72.54
CA PHE A 36 -20.36 25.82 71.25
C PHE A 36 -19.32 26.54 70.37
N GLU A 37 -18.25 27.09 70.96
CA GLU A 37 -17.19 27.78 70.22
C GLU A 37 -16.36 26.83 69.34
N ALA A 38 -16.28 25.53 69.68
CA ALA A 38 -15.53 24.51 68.95
C ALA A 38 -16.34 23.86 67.82
N VAL A 39 -17.67 23.91 67.85
CA VAL A 39 -18.55 23.30 66.85
C VAL A 39 -18.32 23.86 65.44
N PRO A 40 -18.22 25.19 65.22
CA PRO A 40 -17.91 25.74 63.90
C PRO A 40 -16.55 25.30 63.35
N ILE A 41 -15.58 25.02 64.24
CA ILE A 41 -14.24 24.55 63.87
C ILE A 41 -14.31 23.10 63.36
N ALA A 42 -14.99 22.23 64.10
CA ALA A 42 -15.22 20.85 63.69
C ALA A 42 -16.06 20.77 62.39
N GLN A 43 -17.07 21.62 62.23
CA GLN A 43 -17.84 21.73 60.97
C GLN A 43 -16.98 22.21 59.80
N LYS A 44 -16.06 23.15 60.03
CA LYS A 44 -15.08 23.59 59.02
C LYS A 44 -14.11 22.46 58.65
N ALA A 45 -13.69 21.64 59.61
CA ALA A 45 -12.86 20.46 59.38
C ALA A 45 -13.58 19.40 58.54
N ILE A 46 -14.86 19.11 58.82
CA ILE A 46 -15.71 18.24 57.97
C ILE A 46 -15.78 18.77 56.55
N LYS A 47 -16.06 20.07 56.39
CA LYS A 47 -16.16 20.71 55.07
C LYS A 47 -14.84 20.61 54.29
N ASN A 48 -13.70 20.83 54.95
CA ASN A 48 -12.38 20.68 54.34
C ASN A 48 -12.09 19.23 53.92
N LYS A 49 -12.41 18.25 54.77
CA LYS A 49 -12.25 16.82 54.43
C LYS A 49 -13.13 16.39 53.27
N GLN A 50 -14.38 16.85 53.22
CA GLN A 50 -15.28 16.60 52.10
C GLN A 50 -14.77 17.25 50.81
N GLN A 51 -14.26 18.47 50.88
CA GLN A 51 -13.65 19.16 49.72
C GLN A 51 -12.38 18.44 49.23
N ASN A 52 -11.50 18.00 50.12
CA ASN A 52 -10.29 17.27 49.76
C ASN A 52 -10.63 15.92 49.13
N ALA A 53 -11.58 15.17 49.70
CA ALA A 53 -12.06 13.91 49.10
C ALA A 53 -12.68 14.12 47.71
N GLU A 54 -13.39 15.23 47.50
CA GLU A 54 -13.94 15.61 46.18
C GLU A 54 -12.81 15.89 45.16
N ILE A 55 -11.76 16.59 45.59
CA ILE A 55 -10.58 16.89 44.76
C ILE A 55 -9.86 15.58 44.38
N GLU A 56 -9.56 14.72 45.35
CA GLU A 56 -8.88 13.43 45.12
C GLU A 56 -9.70 12.53 44.18
N ALA A 57 -11.02 12.49 44.34
CA ALA A 57 -11.91 11.73 43.47
C ALA A 57 -11.91 12.27 42.03
N LYS A 58 -11.91 13.60 41.85
CA LYS A 58 -11.79 14.24 40.52
C LYS A 58 -10.44 13.92 39.89
N GLU A 59 -9.34 14.06 40.62
CA GLU A 59 -8.00 13.75 40.13
C GLU A 59 -7.88 12.29 39.70
N THR A 60 -8.44 11.37 40.48
CA THR A 60 -8.48 9.94 40.16
C THR A 60 -9.24 9.68 38.85
N ILE A 61 -10.38 10.35 38.64
CA ILE A 61 -11.15 10.24 37.39
C ILE A 61 -10.35 10.79 36.20
N GLU A 62 -9.70 11.95 36.35
CA GLU A 62 -8.88 12.55 35.30
C GLU A 62 -7.69 11.66 34.92
N ASN A 63 -7.01 11.08 35.91
CA ASN A 63 -5.89 10.19 35.67
C ASN A 63 -6.34 8.92 34.94
N ASN A 64 -7.46 8.32 35.36
CA ASN A 64 -8.02 7.16 34.66
C ASN A 64 -8.39 7.48 33.21
N PHE A 65 -9.02 8.64 32.97
CA PHE A 65 -9.35 9.09 31.61
C PHE A 65 -8.10 9.27 30.74
N LYS A 66 -7.04 9.88 31.28
CA LYS A 66 -5.76 10.02 30.57
C LYS A 66 -5.17 8.66 30.23
N THR A 67 -5.18 7.71 31.18
CA THR A 67 -4.69 6.34 30.95
C THR A 67 -5.49 5.65 29.85
N GLU A 68 -6.82 5.66 29.91
CA GLU A 68 -7.67 5.06 28.86
C GLU A 68 -7.41 5.69 27.47
N CYS A 69 -7.19 7.02 27.40
CA CYS A 69 -6.84 7.70 26.15
C CYS A 69 -5.46 7.27 25.60
N VAL A 70 -4.46 7.13 26.48
CA VAL A 70 -3.12 6.68 26.10
C VAL A 70 -3.17 5.24 25.59
N GLU A 71 -3.84 4.33 26.31
CA GLU A 71 -4.01 2.94 25.89
C GLU A 71 -4.72 2.82 24.53
N ALA A 72 -5.77 3.60 24.31
CA ALA A 72 -6.48 3.62 23.02
C ALA A 72 -5.57 4.10 21.88
N LYS A 73 -4.72 5.10 22.14
CA LYS A 73 -3.76 5.62 21.17
C LYS A 73 -2.64 4.61 20.87
N ASP A 74 -2.08 3.99 21.91
CA ASP A 74 -1.02 2.98 21.76
C ASP A 74 -1.51 1.78 20.95
N LEU A 75 -2.74 1.31 21.24
CA LEU A 75 -3.37 0.25 20.48
C LEU A 75 -3.56 0.64 19.00
N TYR A 76 -3.98 1.88 18.74
CA TYR A 76 -4.11 2.39 17.38
C TYR A 76 -2.76 2.42 16.65
N GLU A 77 -1.68 2.88 17.29
CA GLU A 77 -0.33 2.90 16.71
C GLU A 77 0.19 1.49 16.38
N ILE A 78 -0.05 0.51 17.27
CA ILE A 78 0.27 -0.91 17.01
C ILE A 78 -0.50 -1.40 15.78
N GLN A 79 -1.80 -1.13 15.71
CA GLN A 79 -2.64 -1.54 14.58
C GLN A 79 -2.20 -0.89 13.26
N LEU A 80 -1.77 0.38 13.29
CA LEU A 80 -1.23 1.05 12.11
C LEU A 80 0.04 0.38 11.59
N ASN A 81 0.97 0.05 12.49
CA ASN A 81 2.21 -0.62 12.14
C ASN A 81 1.95 -2.01 11.53
N ASP A 82 1.02 -2.77 12.11
CA ASP A 82 0.65 -4.08 11.61
C ASP A 82 -0.06 -3.99 10.25
N LEU A 83 -0.96 -3.02 10.09
CA LEU A 83 -1.60 -2.72 8.80
C LEU A 83 -0.53 -2.43 7.74
N GLU A 84 0.45 -1.58 8.06
CA GLU A 84 1.52 -1.24 7.12
C GLU A 84 2.33 -2.48 6.70
N LYS A 85 2.71 -3.34 7.63
CA LYS A 85 3.41 -4.60 7.33
C LYS A 85 2.59 -5.50 6.42
N GLN A 86 1.30 -5.66 6.71
CA GLN A 86 0.40 -6.50 5.90
C GLN A 86 0.29 -5.96 4.46
N TYR A 87 0.13 -4.65 4.30
CA TYR A 87 0.01 -4.03 2.98
C TYR A 87 1.33 -4.07 2.20
N LYS A 88 2.48 -3.88 2.86
CA LYS A 88 3.80 -4.09 2.24
C LYS A 88 3.97 -5.53 1.75
N ALA A 89 3.58 -6.52 2.56
CA ALA A 89 3.65 -7.93 2.16
C ALA A 89 2.73 -8.22 0.94
N LYS A 90 1.50 -7.69 0.94
CA LYS A 90 0.58 -7.80 -0.20
C LYS A 90 1.13 -7.12 -1.47
N GLU A 91 1.77 -5.96 -1.33
CA GLU A 91 2.40 -5.26 -2.45
C GLU A 91 3.50 -6.11 -3.09
N ILE A 92 4.39 -6.67 -2.26
CA ILE A 92 5.48 -7.56 -2.70
C ILE A 92 4.90 -8.74 -3.48
N GLN A 93 3.89 -9.42 -2.94
CA GLN A 93 3.23 -10.54 -3.62
C GLN A 93 2.60 -10.15 -4.97
N ILE A 94 2.04 -8.94 -5.08
CA ILE A 94 1.51 -8.44 -6.35
C ILE A 94 2.64 -8.27 -7.36
N ARG A 95 3.76 -7.67 -6.95
CA ARG A 95 4.93 -7.44 -7.81
C ARG A 95 5.55 -8.76 -8.25
N GLU A 96 5.78 -9.69 -7.33
CA GLU A 96 6.34 -11.02 -7.63
C GLU A 96 5.50 -11.78 -8.67
N LYS A 97 4.16 -11.78 -8.51
CA LYS A 97 3.26 -12.42 -9.48
C LYS A 97 3.31 -11.77 -10.87
N ILE A 98 3.45 -10.45 -10.92
CA ILE A 98 3.58 -9.72 -12.19
C ILE A 98 4.95 -9.98 -12.81
N ASP A 99 6.02 -10.02 -12.02
CA ASP A 99 7.38 -10.32 -12.49
C ASP A 99 7.49 -11.75 -13.03
N GLU A 100 6.86 -12.72 -12.38
CA GLU A 100 6.79 -14.10 -12.89
C GLU A 100 6.05 -14.16 -14.22
N ALA A 101 4.90 -13.47 -14.33
CA ALA A 101 4.17 -13.38 -15.59
C ALA A 101 4.99 -12.68 -16.69
N PHE A 102 5.74 -11.64 -16.34
CA PHE A 102 6.64 -10.94 -17.26
C PHE A 102 7.76 -11.85 -17.76
N LYS A 103 8.40 -12.64 -16.87
CA LYS A 103 9.45 -13.60 -17.26
C LYS A 103 8.94 -14.61 -18.30
N LYS A 104 7.78 -15.24 -18.03
CA LYS A 104 7.15 -16.18 -18.97
C LYS A 104 6.79 -15.52 -20.30
N MET A 105 6.23 -14.32 -20.25
CA MET A 105 5.90 -13.55 -21.46
C MET A 105 7.15 -13.22 -22.28
N LYS A 106 8.23 -12.78 -21.62
CA LYS A 106 9.51 -12.47 -22.26
C LYS A 106 10.10 -13.69 -22.97
N GLU A 107 10.09 -14.85 -22.33
CA GLU A 107 10.56 -16.10 -22.94
C GLU A 107 9.78 -16.43 -24.21
N MET A 108 8.44 -16.39 -24.14
CA MET A 108 7.55 -16.61 -25.28
C MET A 108 7.80 -15.60 -26.41
N HIS A 109 8.02 -14.31 -26.09
CA HIS A 109 8.33 -13.27 -27.08
C HIS A 109 9.65 -13.54 -27.80
N ILE A 110 10.67 -13.98 -27.07
CA ILE A 110 11.97 -14.34 -27.64
C ILE A 110 11.82 -15.56 -28.56
N GLU A 111 11.13 -16.62 -28.11
CA GLU A 111 10.89 -17.82 -28.91
C GLU A 111 10.16 -17.50 -30.22
N GLN A 112 9.15 -16.63 -30.17
CA GLN A 112 8.42 -16.19 -31.36
C GLN A 112 9.35 -15.49 -32.38
N LEU A 113 10.22 -14.60 -31.91
CA LEU A 113 11.19 -13.92 -32.79
C LEU A 113 12.20 -14.90 -33.37
N VAL A 114 12.71 -15.82 -32.55
CA VAL A 114 13.62 -16.89 -33.01
C VAL A 114 12.95 -17.75 -34.08
N GLU A 115 11.67 -18.09 -33.93
CA GLU A 115 10.93 -18.85 -34.93
C GLU A 115 10.79 -18.08 -36.26
N ILE A 116 10.53 -16.78 -36.19
CA ILE A 116 10.49 -15.90 -37.38
C ILE A 116 11.84 -15.92 -38.09
N GLU A 117 12.95 -15.78 -37.36
CA GLU A 117 14.29 -15.81 -37.95
C GLU A 117 14.67 -17.16 -38.54
N LYS A 118 14.31 -18.27 -37.87
CA LYS A 118 14.52 -19.63 -38.42
C LYS A 118 13.77 -19.80 -39.75
N LYS A 119 12.51 -19.36 -39.81
CA LYS A 119 11.70 -19.43 -41.03
C LYS A 119 12.25 -18.51 -42.14
N PHE A 120 12.76 -17.33 -41.77
CA PHE A 120 13.44 -16.43 -42.71
C PHE A 120 14.68 -17.10 -43.32
N ALA A 121 15.58 -17.62 -42.49
CA ALA A 121 16.78 -18.31 -42.94
C ALA A 121 16.46 -19.50 -43.86
N ALA A 122 15.49 -20.34 -43.48
CA ALA A 122 15.04 -21.46 -44.29
C ALA A 122 14.45 -21.01 -45.65
N ALA A 123 13.71 -19.91 -45.68
CA ALA A 123 13.15 -19.35 -46.91
C ALA A 123 14.25 -18.84 -47.86
N ILE A 124 15.29 -18.19 -47.33
CA ILE A 124 16.44 -17.74 -48.12
C ILE A 124 17.18 -18.92 -48.75
N ILE A 125 17.51 -19.95 -47.96
CA ILE A 125 18.19 -21.16 -48.46
C ILE A 125 17.36 -21.81 -49.58
N LYS A 126 16.07 -22.05 -49.34
CA LYS A 126 15.16 -22.66 -50.32
C LYS A 126 15.04 -21.81 -51.60
N SER A 127 15.10 -20.49 -51.48
CA SER A 127 15.05 -19.57 -52.62
C SER A 127 16.31 -19.62 -53.47
N GLN A 128 17.47 -19.75 -52.83
CA GLN A 128 18.78 -19.88 -53.47
C GLN A 128 18.93 -21.22 -54.20
N GLU A 129 18.40 -22.30 -53.63
CA GLU A 129 18.44 -23.64 -54.24
C GLU A 129 17.45 -23.79 -55.40
N LYS A 130 16.38 -22.98 -55.42
CA LYS A 130 15.35 -23.07 -56.46
C LYS A 130 15.90 -22.65 -57.83
N PRO A 131 15.82 -23.50 -58.87
CA PRO A 131 16.27 -23.15 -60.21
C PRO A 131 15.67 -21.84 -60.74
N VAL A 132 16.44 -21.11 -61.54
CA VAL A 132 15.99 -19.90 -62.24
C VAL A 132 15.65 -20.31 -63.68
N LYS A 133 14.37 -20.24 -64.03
CA LYS A 133 13.89 -20.74 -65.32
C LYS A 133 14.49 -19.93 -66.47
N GLU A 134 14.54 -18.61 -66.31
CA GLU A 134 15.08 -17.66 -67.28
C GLU A 134 16.56 -17.94 -67.55
N GLN A 135 17.34 -18.26 -66.52
CA GLN A 135 18.75 -18.69 -66.67
C GLN A 135 18.85 -19.95 -67.51
N LEU A 136 18.03 -20.98 -67.22
CA LEU A 136 18.08 -22.26 -67.93
C LEU A 136 17.71 -22.11 -69.42
N GLU A 137 16.74 -21.25 -69.73
CA GLU A 137 16.33 -20.93 -71.10
C GLU A 137 17.48 -20.23 -71.88
N ILE A 138 18.16 -19.25 -71.26
CA ILE A 138 19.31 -18.56 -71.87
C ILE A 138 20.51 -19.51 -72.03
N GLU A 139 20.77 -20.38 -71.05
CA GLU A 139 21.81 -21.41 -71.17
C GLU A 139 21.54 -22.40 -72.30
N GLU A 140 20.28 -22.77 -72.52
CA GLU A 140 19.90 -23.63 -73.64
C GLU A 140 20.15 -22.93 -74.98
N GLN A 141 19.83 -21.63 -75.07
CA GLN A 141 20.13 -20.83 -76.25
C GLN A 141 21.64 -20.72 -76.50
N ALA A 142 22.44 -20.48 -75.45
CA ALA A 142 23.90 -20.48 -75.54
C ALA A 142 24.44 -21.82 -76.08
N ARG A 143 23.88 -22.95 -75.60
CA ARG A 143 24.24 -24.29 -76.08
C ARG A 143 23.91 -24.50 -77.56
N ARG A 144 22.77 -23.98 -78.05
CA ARG A 144 22.39 -24.06 -79.47
C ARG A 144 23.35 -23.27 -80.35
N ILE A 145 23.62 -22.01 -79.99
CA ILE A 145 24.53 -21.12 -80.72
C ILE A 145 25.95 -21.69 -80.79
N ALA A 146 26.43 -22.30 -79.69
CA ALA A 146 27.73 -22.98 -79.68
C ALA A 146 27.78 -24.17 -80.63
N ARG A 147 26.69 -24.95 -80.76
CA ARG A 147 26.60 -26.07 -81.71
C ARG A 147 26.64 -25.61 -83.16
N ASP A 148 26.13 -24.41 -83.43
CA ASP A 148 26.14 -23.78 -84.75
C ASP A 148 27.50 -23.15 -85.12
N GLY A 149 28.47 -23.19 -84.20
CA GLY A 149 29.86 -22.76 -84.43
C GLY A 149 30.18 -21.32 -84.01
N ASP A 150 29.19 -20.54 -83.57
CA ASP A 150 29.40 -19.16 -83.08
C ASP A 150 29.73 -19.15 -81.57
N ILE A 151 30.99 -19.44 -81.26
CA ILE A 151 31.46 -19.52 -79.88
C ILE A 151 31.44 -18.16 -79.17
N GLU A 152 31.68 -17.06 -79.88
CA GLU A 152 31.73 -15.73 -79.26
C GLU A 152 30.35 -15.29 -78.77
N SER A 153 29.31 -15.49 -79.58
CA SER A 153 27.93 -15.25 -79.17
C SER A 153 27.52 -16.19 -78.03
N ALA A 154 27.88 -17.47 -78.08
CA ALA A 154 27.57 -18.40 -76.99
C ALA A 154 28.16 -17.96 -75.64
N ILE A 155 29.38 -17.39 -75.63
CA ILE A 155 30.00 -16.82 -74.42
C ILE A 155 29.18 -15.63 -73.89
N LYS A 156 28.71 -14.74 -74.78
CA LYS A 156 27.86 -13.60 -74.41
C LYS A 156 26.55 -14.08 -73.76
N TYR A 157 25.88 -15.07 -74.35
CA TYR A 157 24.65 -15.65 -73.78
C TYR A 157 24.90 -16.34 -72.43
N ARG A 158 26.03 -17.04 -72.25
CA ARG A 158 26.39 -17.61 -70.93
C ARG A 158 26.51 -16.53 -69.86
N LYS A 159 27.22 -15.43 -70.17
CA LYS A 159 27.35 -14.30 -69.24
C LYS A 159 25.99 -13.66 -68.93
N MET A 160 25.12 -13.51 -69.93
CA MET A 160 23.76 -13.03 -69.73
C MET A 160 22.93 -13.95 -68.83
N ALA A 161 23.10 -15.28 -68.93
CA ALA A 161 22.43 -16.24 -68.06
C ALA A 161 22.88 -16.08 -66.60
N GLU A 162 24.18 -15.92 -66.35
CA GLU A 162 24.74 -15.66 -65.02
C GLU A 162 24.19 -14.35 -64.42
N GLU A 163 24.21 -13.26 -65.20
CA GLU A 163 23.65 -11.97 -64.78
C GLU A 163 22.14 -12.07 -64.49
N THR A 164 21.41 -12.86 -65.27
CA THR A 164 19.97 -13.06 -65.09
C THR A 164 19.69 -13.86 -63.82
N LYS A 165 20.49 -14.91 -63.55
CA LYS A 165 20.41 -15.67 -62.30
C LYS A 165 20.59 -14.77 -61.09
N VAL A 166 21.63 -13.92 -61.09
CA VAL A 166 21.90 -13.00 -59.98
C VAL A 166 20.72 -12.06 -59.76
N LYS A 167 20.22 -11.40 -60.82
CA LYS A 167 19.07 -10.49 -60.73
C LYS A 167 17.83 -11.16 -60.15
N VAL A 168 17.50 -12.38 -60.58
CA VAL A 168 16.33 -13.10 -60.07
C VAL A 168 16.52 -13.52 -58.62
N LEU A 169 17.72 -13.97 -58.23
CA LEU A 169 18.01 -14.33 -56.84
C LEU A 169 17.92 -13.12 -55.91
N ASP A 170 18.40 -11.95 -56.34
CA ASP A 170 18.28 -10.70 -55.58
C ASP A 170 16.81 -10.29 -55.42
N GLN A 171 16.02 -10.30 -56.49
CA GLN A 171 14.58 -10.01 -56.41
C GLN A 171 13.84 -10.96 -55.46
N ARG A 172 14.17 -12.25 -55.49
CA ARG A 172 13.57 -13.22 -54.56
C ARG A 172 13.99 -12.95 -53.12
N ARG A 173 15.25 -12.58 -52.88
CA ARG A 173 15.76 -12.23 -51.56
C ARG A 173 15.02 -11.01 -51.01
N ASP A 174 14.88 -9.95 -51.80
CA ASP A 174 14.20 -8.72 -51.40
C ASP A 174 12.72 -8.97 -51.06
N ALA A 175 12.04 -9.78 -51.87
CA ALA A 175 10.65 -10.16 -51.61
C ALA A 175 10.50 -10.97 -50.31
N ILE A 176 11.41 -11.89 -50.04
CA ILE A 176 11.43 -12.66 -48.79
C ILE A 176 11.71 -11.72 -47.60
N GLU A 177 12.70 -10.85 -47.72
CA GLU A 177 13.06 -9.89 -46.69
C GLU A 177 11.90 -8.95 -46.34
N ALA A 178 11.22 -8.39 -47.34
CA ALA A 178 10.04 -7.55 -47.14
C ALA A 178 8.93 -8.31 -46.37
N MET A 179 8.65 -9.55 -46.76
CA MET A 179 7.64 -10.38 -46.09
C MET A 179 7.99 -10.65 -44.62
N TYR A 180 9.25 -10.97 -44.31
CA TYR A 180 9.66 -11.26 -42.93
C TYR A 180 9.82 -10.00 -42.09
N ASN A 181 10.17 -8.85 -42.68
CA ASN A 181 10.16 -7.56 -42.00
C ASN A 181 8.75 -7.18 -41.52
N GLU A 182 7.73 -7.43 -42.33
CA GLU A 182 6.33 -7.23 -41.93
C GLU A 182 5.94 -8.17 -40.77
N LYS A 183 6.34 -9.44 -40.82
CA LYS A 183 6.10 -10.39 -39.71
C LYS A 183 6.78 -9.95 -38.42
N ARG A 184 8.02 -9.45 -38.48
CA ARG A 184 8.74 -8.89 -37.32
C ARG A 184 8.02 -7.67 -36.77
N LEU A 185 7.49 -6.79 -37.62
CA LEU A 185 6.74 -5.61 -37.19
C LEU A 185 5.45 -6.02 -36.46
N GLN A 186 4.67 -6.93 -37.04
CA GLN A 186 3.44 -7.43 -36.43
C GLN A 186 3.69 -8.17 -35.11
N ALA A 187 4.79 -8.92 -35.00
CA ALA A 187 5.21 -9.53 -33.74
C ALA A 187 5.50 -8.47 -32.68
N ARG A 188 6.37 -7.49 -32.99
CA ARG A 188 6.72 -6.39 -32.07
C ARG A 188 5.51 -5.59 -31.60
N GLN A 189 4.57 -5.27 -32.49
CA GLN A 189 3.33 -4.56 -32.13
C GLN A 189 2.46 -5.37 -31.15
N ARG A 190 2.33 -6.69 -31.36
CA ARG A 190 1.61 -7.56 -30.43
C ARG A 190 2.31 -7.64 -29.08
N GLN A 191 3.62 -7.85 -29.08
CA GLN A 191 4.45 -7.89 -27.87
C GLN A 191 4.33 -6.59 -27.06
N GLN A 192 4.35 -5.43 -27.72
CA GLN A 192 4.15 -4.14 -27.07
C GLN A 192 2.77 -4.02 -26.40
N LYS A 193 1.69 -4.46 -27.06
CA LYS A 193 0.34 -4.47 -26.48
C LYS A 193 0.26 -5.38 -25.26
N GLU A 194 0.85 -6.56 -25.33
CA GLU A 194 0.87 -7.51 -24.20
C GLU A 194 1.61 -6.93 -22.98
N LEU A 195 2.72 -6.23 -23.21
CA LEU A 195 3.45 -5.52 -22.15
C LEU A 195 2.62 -4.37 -21.54
N GLN A 196 1.93 -3.60 -22.37
CA GLN A 196 1.03 -2.54 -21.90
C GLN A 196 -0.08 -3.12 -21.01
N ILE A 197 -0.73 -4.21 -21.43
CA ILE A 197 -1.76 -4.89 -20.65
C ILE A 197 -1.20 -5.37 -19.30
N LEU A 198 0.02 -5.92 -19.28
CA LEU A 198 0.66 -6.37 -18.04
C LEU A 198 0.96 -5.20 -17.10
N GLN A 199 1.44 -4.08 -17.64
CA GLN A 199 1.69 -2.85 -16.90
C GLN A 199 0.39 -2.28 -16.31
N GLU A 200 -0.67 -2.19 -17.11
CA GLU A 200 -1.99 -1.74 -16.65
C GLU A 200 -2.53 -2.64 -15.53
N LYS A 201 -2.34 -3.95 -15.65
CA LYS A 201 -2.74 -4.91 -14.61
C LYS A 201 -1.98 -4.69 -13.30
N LEU A 202 -0.69 -4.39 -13.35
CA LEU A 202 0.10 -4.03 -12.18
C LEU A 202 -0.44 -2.75 -11.53
N ILE A 203 -0.58 -1.68 -12.33
CA ILE A 203 -1.07 -0.39 -11.84
C ILE A 203 -2.45 -0.53 -11.21
N LYS A 204 -3.38 -1.25 -11.85
CA LYS A 204 -4.73 -1.49 -11.33
C LYS A 204 -4.70 -2.21 -9.99
N LYS A 205 -3.87 -3.24 -9.84
CA LYS A 205 -3.73 -3.98 -8.58
C LYS A 205 -3.12 -3.14 -7.48
N LEU A 206 -2.08 -2.35 -7.78
CA LEU A 206 -1.45 -1.47 -6.79
C LEU A 206 -2.41 -0.36 -6.35
N LYS A 207 -3.16 0.25 -7.28
CA LYS A 207 -4.20 1.23 -6.95
C LYS A 207 -5.29 0.64 -6.06
N ALA A 208 -5.79 -0.55 -6.39
CA ALA A 208 -6.79 -1.22 -5.58
C ALA A 208 -6.27 -1.53 -4.15
N LEU A 209 -5.00 -1.94 -4.04
CA LEU A 209 -4.35 -2.15 -2.76
C LEU A 209 -4.25 -0.84 -1.96
N GLU A 210 -3.87 0.27 -2.60
CA GLU A 210 -3.78 1.58 -1.95
C GLU A 210 -5.15 2.10 -1.49
N THR A 211 -6.19 1.92 -2.31
CA THR A 211 -7.57 2.27 -1.93
C THR A 211 -8.02 1.48 -0.71
N SER A 212 -7.82 0.15 -0.72
CA SER A 212 -8.13 -0.71 0.43
C SER A 212 -7.37 -0.28 1.69
N LYS A 213 -6.10 0.11 1.57
CA LYS A 213 -5.31 0.63 2.70
C LYS A 213 -5.94 1.89 3.28
N LYS A 214 -6.38 2.83 2.43
CA LYS A 214 -7.01 4.08 2.87
C LYS A 214 -8.34 3.81 3.58
N GLU A 215 -9.14 2.88 3.07
CA GLU A 215 -10.41 2.48 3.71
C GLU A 215 -10.16 1.90 5.10
N ASP A 216 -9.21 0.96 5.23
CA ASP A 216 -8.84 0.38 6.52
C ASP A 216 -8.31 1.45 7.50
N LEU A 217 -7.49 2.39 7.04
CA LEU A 217 -7.00 3.51 7.88
C LEU A 217 -8.14 4.34 8.45
N VAL A 218 -9.12 4.69 7.62
CA VAL A 218 -10.30 5.45 8.04
C VAL A 218 -11.12 4.66 9.07
N GLU A 219 -11.24 3.34 8.91
CA GLU A 219 -11.92 2.48 9.87
C GLU A 219 -11.20 2.46 11.23
N ARG A 220 -9.86 2.36 11.23
CA ARG A 220 -9.06 2.38 12.46
C ARG A 220 -9.13 3.73 13.17
N GLU A 221 -9.12 4.83 12.42
CA GLU A 221 -9.28 6.17 12.98
C GLU A 221 -10.68 6.35 13.62
N LYS A 222 -11.73 5.84 12.97
CA LYS A 222 -13.07 5.82 13.56
C LYS A 222 -13.12 5.01 14.86
N ALA A 223 -12.47 3.85 14.91
CA ALA A 223 -12.42 3.02 16.11
C ALA A 223 -11.71 3.72 17.28
N LEU A 224 -10.61 4.43 17.01
CA LEU A 224 -9.92 5.27 17.99
C LEU A 224 -10.87 6.36 18.54
N ASN A 225 -11.53 7.10 17.64
CA ASN A 225 -12.46 8.17 18.02
C ASN A 225 -13.63 7.66 18.87
N VAL A 226 -14.17 6.47 18.56
CA VAL A 226 -15.21 5.83 19.38
C VAL A 226 -14.68 5.49 20.77
N SER A 227 -13.45 4.98 20.86
CA SER A 227 -12.83 4.60 22.13
C SER A 227 -12.59 5.83 23.03
N VAL A 228 -12.06 6.92 22.46
CA VAL A 228 -11.86 8.19 23.17
C VAL A 228 -13.19 8.78 23.65
N ARG A 229 -14.21 8.83 22.78
CA ARG A 229 -15.55 9.31 23.18
C ARG A 229 -16.19 8.46 24.28
N ALA A 230 -15.98 7.15 24.26
CA ALA A 230 -16.46 6.28 25.32
C ALA A 230 -15.76 6.61 26.66
N ALA A 231 -14.45 6.86 26.65
CA ALA A 231 -13.71 7.31 27.82
C ALA A 231 -14.19 8.67 28.32
N GLU A 232 -14.47 9.63 27.41
CA GLU A 232 -15.04 10.94 27.75
C GLU A 232 -16.41 10.82 28.42
N GLN A 233 -17.29 9.97 27.90
CA GLN A 233 -18.62 9.75 28.48
C GLN A 233 -18.53 9.12 29.87
N LYS A 234 -17.65 8.13 30.07
CA LYS A 234 -17.40 7.54 31.39
C LYS A 234 -16.89 8.59 32.37
N ARG A 235 -15.94 9.44 31.97
CA ARG A 235 -15.42 10.55 32.76
C ARG A 235 -16.55 11.50 33.16
N ALA A 236 -17.36 11.96 32.21
CA ALA A 236 -18.47 12.87 32.47
C ALA A 236 -19.49 12.28 33.46
N ASN A 237 -19.86 11.01 33.29
CA ASN A 237 -20.79 10.33 34.20
C ASN A 237 -20.22 10.22 35.62
N LYS A 238 -18.94 9.87 35.77
CA LYS A 238 -18.27 9.78 37.09
C LYS A 238 -18.13 11.16 37.77
N LEU A 239 -17.86 12.22 37.01
CA LEU A 239 -17.84 13.58 37.54
C LEU A 239 -19.22 14.06 38.01
N GLN A 240 -20.28 13.72 37.25
CA GLN A 240 -21.65 14.04 37.65
C GLN A 240 -22.08 13.35 38.95
N SER A 241 -21.62 12.12 39.19
CA SER A 241 -21.90 11.43 40.46
C SER A 241 -21.22 12.05 41.68
N ILE A 242 -20.12 12.79 41.49
CA ILE A 242 -19.44 13.51 42.57
C ILE A 242 -20.19 14.79 42.96
N VAL A 243 -20.82 15.47 41.98
CA VAL A 243 -21.55 16.73 42.20
C VAL A 243 -22.96 16.52 42.77
N LYS A 244 -23.47 15.28 42.74
CA LYS A 244 -24.77 14.89 43.33
C LYS A 244 -24.64 13.98 44.58
N PRO A 245 -23.87 14.32 45.62
CA PRO A 245 -23.94 13.55 46.86
C PRO A 245 -25.10 14.10 47.70
N HIS A 246 -26.19 13.30 47.79
CA HIS A 246 -27.31 13.42 48.73
C HIS A 246 -28.26 14.62 48.56
N ASP A 247 -29.37 14.38 47.85
CA ASP A 247 -30.70 14.75 48.38
C ASP A 247 -31.09 13.72 49.46
#